data_AF-A0A0D6KN47-F1
#
_entry.id   AF-A0A0D6KN47-F1
#
_cell.length_a   1.000
_cell.length_b   1.000
_cell.length_c   1.000
_cell.angle_alpha   90.00
_cell.angle_beta   90.00
_cell.angle_gamma   90.00
#
_symmetry.space_group_name_H-M   'P 1'
#
loop_
_entity.id
_entity.type
_entity.pdbx_description
1 polymer ?
#
loop_
_entity_poly.entity_id
_entity_poly.type
_entity_poly.pdbx_seq_one_letter_code
_entity_poly.pdbx_strand_id
1 'polypeptide(L)' 'MVQPRPAAPTVKFVDEYCQWYKSLFPDVRSFEAFKYLHVGCISDLKRKTLPEI' A
#
# COMPACT_ATOMS: atom_id res chain seq x y z
N MET A 1 -21.71 2.26 -17.35
CA MET A 1 -20.91 2.34 -16.11
C MET A 1 -19.59 1.63 -16.39
N VAL A 2 -18.45 2.31 -16.23
CA VAL A 2 -17.11 1.69 -16.41
C VAL A 2 -16.83 0.81 -15.19
N GLN A 3 -16.50 -0.46 -15.39
CA GLN A 3 -16.13 -1.32 -14.28
C GLN A 3 -14.81 -0.83 -13.65
N PRO A 4 -14.71 -0.77 -12.31
CA PRO A 4 -13.48 -0.41 -11.64
C PRO A 4 -12.36 -1.39 -12.01
N ARG A 5 -11.20 -0.90 -12.42
CA ARG A 5 -10.04 -1.76 -12.69
C ARG A 5 -9.63 -2.50 -11.42
N PRO A 6 -9.07 -3.72 -11.50
CA PRO A 6 -8.47 -4.35 -10.34
C PRO A 6 -7.28 -3.54 -9.83
N ALA A 7 -7.04 -3.60 -8.51
CA ALA A 7 -5.84 -3.05 -7.90
C ALA A 7 -4.60 -3.83 -8.36
N ALA A 8 -3.48 -3.14 -8.54
CA ALA A 8 -2.20 -3.76 -8.88
C ALA A 8 -1.72 -4.67 -7.74
N PRO A 9 -1.17 -5.86 -8.07
CA PRO A 9 -0.57 -6.74 -7.07
C PRO A 9 0.70 -6.12 -6.49
N THR A 10 1.00 -6.43 -5.22
CA THR A 10 2.25 -6.02 -4.56
C THR A 10 2.94 -7.24 -3.94
N VAL A 11 3.53 -7.10 -2.75
CA VAL A 11 4.05 -8.23 -1.99
C VAL A 11 2.86 -9.03 -1.43
N LYS A 12 2.85 -10.34 -1.61
CA LYS A 12 1.72 -11.22 -1.22
C LYS A 12 1.25 -11.00 0.22
N PHE A 13 2.19 -10.87 1.16
CA PHE A 13 1.89 -10.56 2.56
C PHE A 13 1.11 -9.24 2.72
N VAL A 14 1.50 -8.18 2.02
CA VAL A 14 0.81 -6.88 2.04
C VAL A 14 -0.56 -6.99 1.38
N ASP A 15 -0.65 -7.72 0.26
CA ASP A 15 -1.92 -7.93 -0.45
C ASP A 15 -2.96 -8.64 0.42
N GLU A 16 -2.57 -9.72 1.09
CA GLU A 16 -3.42 -10.49 2.00
C GLU A 16 -3.84 -9.68 3.23
N TYR A 17 -2.90 -8.94 3.83
CA TYR A 17 -3.19 -8.04 4.95
C TYR A 17 -4.16 -6.92 4.56
N CYS A 18 -3.90 -6.24 3.44
CA CYS A 18 -4.70 -5.09 3.02
C CYS A 18 -6.11 -5.49 2.57
N GLN A 19 -6.31 -6.73 2.13
CA GLN A 19 -7.62 -7.21 1.65
C GLN A 19 -8.74 -7.04 2.70
N TRP A 20 -8.42 -7.18 3.99
CA TRP A 20 -9.36 -6.98 5.10
C TRP A 20 -9.89 -5.54 5.20
N TYR A 21 -9.16 -4.57 4.66
CA TYR A 21 -9.49 -3.15 4.71
C TYR A 21 -10.09 -2.63 3.40
N LYS A 22 -10.26 -3.48 2.38
CA LYS A 22 -10.71 -3.07 1.04
C LYS A 22 -12.05 -2.33 1.06
N SER A 23 -12.97 -2.71 1.94
CA SER A 23 -14.30 -2.07 2.08
C SER A 23 -14.25 -0.64 2.62
N LEU A 24 -13.13 -0.22 3.22
CA LEU A 24 -12.94 1.14 3.71
C LEU A 24 -12.67 2.15 2.59
N PHE A 25 -12.30 1.68 1.40
CA PHE A 25 -11.90 2.54 0.29
C PHE A 25 -12.99 2.57 -0.79
N PRO A 26 -13.54 3.75 -1.11
CA PRO A 26 -14.57 3.89 -2.13
C PRO A 26 -14.03 3.71 -3.55
N ASP A 27 -12.71 3.86 -3.75
CA ASP A 27 -12.06 3.74 -5.05
C ASP A 27 -10.76 2.92 -4.99
N VAL A 28 -10.41 2.37 -6.14
CA VAL A 28 -9.27 1.46 -6.31
C VAL A 28 -7.94 2.16 -6.08
N ARG A 29 -7.82 3.46 -6.42
CA ARG A 29 -6.55 4.20 -6.30
C ARG A 29 -6.21 4.46 -4.84
N SER A 30 -7.20 4.82 -4.03
CA SER A 30 -7.01 5.00 -2.59
C SER A 30 -6.60 3.68 -1.93
N PHE A 31 -7.19 2.56 -2.33
CA PHE A 31 -6.79 1.23 -1.85
C PHE A 31 -5.36 0.85 -2.27
N GLU A 32 -4.94 1.16 -3.50
CA GLU A 32 -3.57 0.93 -3.96
C GLU A 32 -2.55 1.79 -3.21
N ALA A 33 -2.86 3.07 -2.97
CA ALA A 33 -2.00 3.95 -2.18
C ALA A 33 -1.78 3.40 -0.77
N PHE A 34 -2.82 2.84 -0.15
CA PHE A 34 -2.73 2.17 1.15
C PHE A 34 -1.80 0.94 1.12
N LYS A 35 -1.87 0.12 0.06
CA LYS A 35 -0.94 -1.00 -0.13
C LYS A 35 0.51 -0.51 -0.29
N TYR A 36 0.73 0.51 -1.12
CA TYR A 36 2.07 1.06 -1.34
C TYR A 36 2.67 1.70 -0.09
N LEU A 37 1.86 2.28 0.79
CA LEU A 37 2.31 2.77 2.08
C LEU A 37 2.94 1.64 2.91
N HIS A 38 2.25 0.50 3.02
CA HIS A 38 2.76 -0.67 3.76
C HIS A 38 4.04 -1.20 3.14
N VAL A 39 4.11 -1.31 1.82
CA VAL A 39 5.33 -1.67 1.09
C VAL A 39 6.45 -0.70 1.46
N GLY A 40 6.22 0.61 1.44
CA GLY A 40 7.21 1.61 1.81
C GLY A 40 7.69 1.51 3.26
N CYS A 41 6.80 1.15 4.20
CA CYS A 41 7.15 0.97 5.61
C CYS A 41 8.08 -0.23 5.85
N ILE A 42 7.85 -1.34 5.15
CA ILE A 42 8.63 -2.59 5.30
C ILE A 42 9.83 -2.68 4.36
N SER A 43 9.89 -1.82 3.33
CA SER A 43 11.01 -1.79 2.40
C SER A 43 12.27 -1.36 3.14
N ASP A 44 13.38 -2.04 2.83
CA ASP A 44 14.69 -1.62 3.27
C ASP A 44 15.14 -0.42 2.44
N LEU A 45 14.63 0.76 2.81
CA LEU A 45 14.94 2.03 2.16
C LEU A 45 16.03 2.72 2.98
N LYS A 46 17.01 3.34 2.31
CA LYS A 46 18.00 4.19 2.97
C LYS A 46 17.29 5.35 3.68
N ARG A 47 17.07 5.21 4.98
CA ARG A 47 16.43 6.24 5.80
C ARG A 47 17.40 7.39 6.00
N LYS A 48 16.90 8.61 5.89
CA LYS A 48 17.64 9.79 6.36
C LYS A 48 17.66 9.72 7.88
N THR A 49 18.84 9.56 8.47
CA THR A 49 19.04 9.70 9.91
C THR A 49 19.36 11.16 10.23
N LEU A 50 18.99 11.62 11.42
CA LEU A 50 19.51 12.87 11.92
C LEU A 50 21.00 12.68 12.24
N PRO A 51 21.86 13.70 12.03
CA PRO A 51 23.23 13.66 12.50
C PRO A 51 23.27 13.44 14.02
N GLU A 52 24.25 12.69 14.52
CA GLU A 52 24.58 12.68 15.95
C GLU A 52 24.90 14.13 16.39
N ILE A 53 24.36 14.52 17.56
CA ILE A 53 24.54 15.85 18.18
C ILE A 53 25.79 15.83 19.04
#